data_AF-A0A7J2YN13-F1
#
_entry.id   AF-A0A7J2YN13-F1
#
_cell.length_a   1.000
_cell.length_b   1.000
_cell.length_c   1.000
_cell.angle_alpha   90.00
_cell.angle_beta   90.00
_cell.angle_gamma   90.00
#
_symmetry.space_group_name_H-M   'P 1'
#
loop_
_entity.id
_entity.type
_entity.pdbx_description
1 polymer ?
#
loop_
_entity_poly.entity_id
_entity_poly.type
_entity_poly.pdbx_seq_one_letter_code
_entity_poly.pdbx_strand_id
1 'polypeptide(L)'
;MDSLKFRQLSIPIGILLFFMMYPTVLGIRFTDIKKAATRPKPLLVTIIANWLIAPPLMTLLANLMLTDPLQKAGIILLGLSPCTAMVMWWMFLARGDMAQGLINTAIN
;
A
#
# COMPACT_ATOMS: atom_id res chain seq x y z
N MET A 1 -16.40 11.56 25.03
CA MET A 1 -16.47 11.74 23.56
C MET A 1 -16.37 10.34 22.94
N ASP A 2 -17.31 9.46 23.34
CA ASP A 2 -17.16 8.00 23.22
C ASP A 2 -18.40 7.32 22.60
N SER A 3 -19.34 8.09 22.06
CA SER A 3 -20.63 7.56 21.56
C SER A 3 -20.64 7.25 20.05
N LEU A 4 -19.49 7.32 19.36
CA LEU A 4 -19.36 7.02 17.91
C LEU A 4 -18.26 5.98 17.63
N LYS A 5 -18.03 5.05 18.57
CA LYS A 5 -17.16 3.88 18.37
C LYS A 5 -18.03 2.63 18.27
N PHE A 6 -18.39 2.21 17.05
CA PHE A 6 -18.80 0.84 16.85
C PHE A 6 -17.53 0.00 16.68
N ARG A 7 -17.10 -0.65 17.76
CA ARG A 7 -16.10 -1.72 17.74
C ARG A 7 -14.74 -1.30 17.12
N GLN A 8 -14.06 -0.35 17.76
CA GLN A 8 -12.68 0.10 17.48
C GLN A 8 -12.41 0.92 16.20
N LEU A 9 -13.37 1.06 15.28
CA LEU A 9 -13.23 1.99 14.14
C LEU A 9 -14.18 3.18 14.27
N SER A 10 -13.62 4.38 14.23
CA SER A 10 -14.39 5.62 14.15
C SER A 10 -15.07 5.70 12.77
N ILE A 11 -16.40 5.67 12.74
CA ILE A 11 -17.21 5.84 11.51
C ILE A 11 -16.74 7.05 10.65
N PRO A 12 -16.37 8.20 11.24
CA PRO A 12 -15.82 9.33 10.48
C PRO A 12 -14.54 9.01 9.69
N ILE A 13 -13.64 8.20 10.26
CA ILE A 13 -12.37 7.84 9.61
C ILE A 13 -12.65 6.91 8.42
N GLY A 14 -13.58 5.96 8.56
CA GLY A 14 -13.97 5.08 7.46
C GLY A 14 -14.54 5.83 6.27
N ILE A 15 -15.42 6.82 6.50
CA ILE A 15 -15.97 7.68 5.45
C ILE A 15 -14.86 8.48 4.76
N LEU A 16 -13.93 9.05 5.53
CA LEU A 16 -12.84 9.85 4.99
C LEU A 16 -11.87 9.02 4.15
N LEU A 17 -11.53 7.80 4.59
CA LEU A 17 -10.71 6.86 3.84
C LEU A 17 -11.38 6.43 2.53
N PHE A 18 -12.69 6.15 2.57
CA PHE A 18 -13.46 5.83 1.37
C PHE A 18 -13.44 6.99 0.37
N PHE A 19 -13.66 8.22 0.86
CA PHE A 19 -13.62 9.42 0.04
C PHE A 19 -12.24 9.74 -0.53
N MET A 20 -11.14 9.35 0.14
CA MET A 20 -9.79 9.50 -0.40
C MET A 20 -9.46 8.53 -1.53
N MET A 21 -10.02 7.31 -1.50
CA MET A 21 -9.79 6.30 -2.53
C MET A 21 -10.63 6.55 -3.78
N TYR A 22 -11.88 6.99 -3.59
CA TYR A 22 -12.85 7.26 -4.66
C TYR A 22 -12.31 8.11 -5.84
N PRO A 23 -11.64 9.26 -5.64
CA PRO A 23 -11.16 10.10 -6.74
C PRO A 23 -10.08 9.43 -7.58
N THR A 24 -9.21 8.61 -6.96
CA THR A 24 -8.12 7.94 -7.68
C THR A 24 -8.62 6.82 -8.60
N VAL A 25 -9.73 6.17 -8.25
CA VAL A 25 -10.27 5.03 -9.01
C VAL A 25 -11.20 5.48 -10.14
N LEU A 26 -11.99 6.54 -9.94
CA LEU A 26 -12.92 7.05 -10.95
C LEU A 26 -12.25 7.66 -12.19
N GLY A 27 -11.01 8.13 -12.06
CA GLY A 27 -10.27 8.71 -13.18
C GLY A 27 -9.74 7.69 -14.19
N ILE A 28 -9.90 6.38 -13.94
CA ILE A 28 -9.26 5.32 -14.72
C ILE A 28 -10.26 4.71 -15.72
N ARG A 29 -9.92 4.73 -17.01
CA ARG A 29 -10.71 4.03 -18.04
C ARG A 29 -10.40 2.54 -18.01
N PHE A 30 -11.42 1.69 -18.11
CA PHE A 30 -11.26 0.23 -18.12
C PHE A 30 -10.35 -0.29 -19.24
N THR A 31 -10.27 0.42 -20.37
CA THR A 31 -9.35 0.10 -21.47
C THR A 31 -7.88 0.27 -21.07
N ASP A 32 -7.57 1.24 -20.22
CA ASP A 32 -6.22 1.50 -19.70
C ASP A 32 -5.83 0.43 -18.67
N ILE A 33 -6.77 -0.07 -17.87
CA ILE A 33 -6.57 -1.21 -16.95
C ILE A 33 -6.19 -2.47 -17.75
N LYS A 34 -6.93 -2.79 -18.81
CA LYS A 34 -6.63 -3.96 -19.65
C LYS A 34 -5.25 -3.85 -20.31
N LYS A 35 -4.84 -2.64 -20.71
CA LYS A 35 -3.52 -2.36 -21.32
C LYS A 35 -2.39 -2.36 -20.29
N ALA A 36 -2.66 -1.97 -19.05
CA ALA A 36 -1.71 -2.03 -17.96
C ALA A 36 -1.48 -3.49 -17.51
N ALA A 37 -2.52 -4.34 -17.52
CA ALA A 37 -2.41 -5.76 -17.21
C ALA A 37 -1.48 -6.54 -18.16
N THR A 38 -1.33 -6.09 -19.41
CA THR A 38 -0.44 -6.72 -20.40
C THR A 38 1.02 -6.30 -20.27
N ARG A 39 1.35 -5.39 -19.34
CA ARG A 39 2.71 -4.88 -19.10
C ARG A 39 3.21 -5.36 -17.72
N PRO A 40 3.75 -6.59 -17.61
CA PRO A 40 4.12 -7.17 -16.32
C PRO A 40 5.42 -6.64 -15.72
N LYS A 41 6.27 -5.93 -16.49
CA LYS A 41 7.58 -5.47 -16.01
C LYS A 41 7.51 -4.64 -14.72
N PRO A 42 6.65 -3.61 -14.59
CA PRO A 42 6.56 -2.81 -13.37
C PRO A 42 6.06 -3.64 -12.17
N LEU A 43 5.08 -4.51 -12.40
CA LEU A 43 4.49 -5.42 -11.40
C LEU A 43 5.53 -6.41 -10.86
N LEU A 44 6.36 -6.96 -11.74
CA LEU A 44 7.37 -7.93 -11.33
C LEU A 44 8.46 -7.26 -10.47
N VAL A 45 8.86 -6.04 -10.83
CA VAL A 45 9.86 -5.27 -10.08
C VAL A 45 9.35 -4.93 -8.67
N THR A 46 8.09 -4.52 -8.54
CA THR A 46 7.49 -4.17 -7.25
C THR A 46 7.27 -5.39 -6.36
N ILE A 47 6.80 -6.51 -6.92
CA ILE A 47 6.65 -7.77 -6.16
C ILE A 47 8.02 -8.25 -5.67
N ILE A 48 9.04 -8.26 -6.52
CA ILE A 48 10.40 -8.64 -6.12
C ILE A 48 10.94 -7.67 -5.06
N ALA A 49 10.76 -6.36 -5.23
CA ALA A 49 11.20 -5.40 -4.22
C ALA A 49 10.49 -5.60 -2.87
N ASN A 50 9.17 -5.80 -2.89
CA ASN A 50 8.36 -5.91 -1.68
C ASN A 50 8.56 -7.24 -0.96
N TRP A 51 8.69 -8.34 -1.69
CA TRP A 51 8.78 -9.68 -1.10
C TRP A 51 10.20 -10.23 -0.99
N LEU A 52 11.15 -9.79 -1.82
CA LEU A 52 12.53 -10.29 -1.78
C LEU A 52 13.48 -9.32 -1.08
N ILE A 53 13.30 -8.01 -1.25
CA ILE A 53 14.24 -7.00 -0.73
C ILE A 53 13.78 -6.46 0.63
N ALA A 54 12.48 -6.18 0.81
CA ALA A 54 11.98 -5.60 2.05
C ALA A 54 12.09 -6.52 3.28
N PRO A 55 11.80 -7.84 3.23
CA PRO A 55 11.85 -8.69 4.42
C PRO A 55 13.25 -8.87 5.01
N PRO A 56 14.30 -9.16 4.21
CA PRO A 56 15.66 -9.24 4.73
C PRO A 56 16.14 -7.90 5.28
N LEU A 57 15.82 -6.80 4.59
CA LEU A 57 16.20 -5.46 5.02
C LEU A 57 15.56 -5.11 6.37
N MET A 58 14.26 -5.35 6.53
CA MET A 58 13.54 -5.08 7.78
C MET A 58 14.04 -5.98 8.93
N THR A 59 14.33 -7.25 8.65
CA THR A 59 14.87 -8.17 9.65
C THR A 59 16.28 -7.76 10.09
N LEU A 60 17.11 -7.30 9.15
CA LEU A 60 18.45 -6.81 9.44
C LEU A 60 18.40 -5.51 10.28
N LEU A 61 17.57 -4.54 9.88
CA LEU A 61 17.39 -3.29 10.61
C LEU A 61 16.80 -3.53 12.02
N ALA A 62 15.78 -4.38 12.14
CA ALA A 62 15.17 -4.70 13.43
C ALA A 62 16.17 -5.41 14.37
N ASN A 63 17.03 -6.28 13.86
CA ASN A 63 18.06 -6.93 14.67
C ASN A 63 19.20 -6.01 15.07
N LEU A 64 19.52 -5.00 14.25
CA LEU A 64 20.62 -4.07 14.52
C LEU A 64 20.22 -2.98 15.53
N MET A 65 19.00 -2.44 15.41
CA MET A 65 18.56 -1.29 16.23
C MET A 65 17.83 -1.68 17.52
N LEU A 66 17.21 -2.86 17.61
CA LEU A 66 16.36 -3.21 18.75
C LEU A 66 16.86 -4.46 19.48
N THR A 67 16.70 -4.46 20.80
CA THR A 67 17.06 -5.58 21.68
C THR A 67 15.84 -6.40 22.10
N ASP A 68 14.67 -5.75 22.25
CA ASP A 68 13.43 -6.39 22.69
C ASP A 68 12.77 -7.21 21.56
N PRO A 69 12.53 -8.52 21.77
CA PRO A 69 11.89 -9.38 20.76
C PRO A 69 10.48 -8.92 20.34
N LEU A 70 9.71 -8.28 21.23
CA LEU A 70 8.35 -7.83 20.89
C LEU A 70 8.37 -6.67 19.89
N GLN A 71 9.29 -5.73 20.08
CA GLN A 71 9.42 -4.56 19.21
C GLN A 71 10.00 -4.94 17.84
N LYS A 72 10.89 -5.95 17.78
CA LYS A 72 11.38 -6.53 16.52
C LYS A 72 10.24 -7.07 15.66
N ALA A 73 9.36 -7.88 16.26
CA ALA A 73 8.21 -8.44 15.55
C ALA A 73 7.28 -7.33 15.02
N GLY A 74 7.03 -6.30 15.81
CA GLY A 74 6.21 -5.15 15.40
C GLY A 74 6.77 -4.42 14.18
N ILE A 75 8.07 -4.11 14.18
CA ILE A 75 8.71 -3.39 13.06
C ILE A 75 8.77 -4.25 11.80
N ILE A 76 9.07 -5.55 11.92
CA ILE A 76 9.07 -6.46 10.78
C ILE A 76 7.67 -6.52 10.16
N LEU A 77 6.62 -6.67 10.97
CA LEU A 77 5.23 -6.69 10.47
C LEU A 77 4.81 -5.38 9.81
N LEU A 78 5.19 -4.24 10.39
CA LEU A 78 4.93 -2.92 9.80
C LEU A 78 5.67 -2.75 8.46
N GLY A 79 6.93 -3.16 8.40
CA GLY A 79 7.76 -3.05 7.20
C GLY A 79 7.36 -3.99 6.07
N LEU A 80 6.72 -5.12 6.40
CA LEU A 80 6.14 -6.04 5.43
C LEU A 80 4.77 -5.59 4.90
N SER A 81 4.08 -4.69 5.60
CA SER A 81 2.75 -4.24 5.18
C SER A 81 2.86 -3.34 3.94
N PRO A 82 2.32 -3.76 2.78
CA PRO A 82 2.36 -2.90 1.60
C PRO A 82 1.34 -1.77 1.78
N CYS A 83 1.81 -0.52 1.91
CA CYS A 83 0.93 0.64 1.93
C CYS A 83 0.61 1.08 0.49
N THR A 84 -0.44 0.51 -0.08
CA THR A 84 -0.73 0.67 -1.52
C THR A 84 -1.64 1.88 -1.83
N ALA A 85 -2.54 2.26 -0.93
CA ALA A 85 -3.42 3.41 -1.10
C ALA A 85 -2.66 4.75 -1.19
N MET A 86 -1.59 4.92 -0.40
CA MET A 86 -0.78 6.14 -0.41
C MET A 86 0.02 6.31 -1.70
N VAL A 87 0.50 5.20 -2.27
CA VAL A 87 1.30 5.19 -3.52
C VAL A 87 0.47 5.69 -4.70
N MET A 88 -0.83 5.35 -4.76
CA MET A 88 -1.71 5.86 -5.81
C MET A 88 -1.85 7.40 -5.77
N TRP A 89 -1.85 8.00 -4.58
CA TRP A 89 -1.86 9.46 -4.44
C TRP A 89 -0.56 10.10 -4.93
N TRP A 90 0.59 9.51 -4.63
CA TRP A 90 1.87 9.98 -5.17
C TRP A 90 1.94 9.85 -6.69
N MET A 91 1.41 8.77 -7.26
CA MET A 91 1.30 8.60 -8.71
C MET A 91 0.39 9.67 -9.34
N PHE A 92 -0.74 9.98 -8.69
CA PHE A 92 -1.63 11.04 -9.14
C PHE A 92 -0.92 12.40 -9.15
N LEU A 93 -0.19 12.74 -8.08
CA LEU A 93 0.59 13.98 -7.99
C LEU A 93 1.74 14.03 -9.00
N ALA A 94 2.41 12.91 -9.24
CA ALA A 94 3.53 12.79 -10.19
C ALA A 94 3.06 12.67 -11.66
N ARG A 95 1.76 12.75 -11.93
CA ARG A 95 1.16 12.51 -13.28
C ARG A 95 1.57 11.16 -13.88
N GLY A 96 1.72 10.15 -13.04
CA GLY A 96 2.07 8.78 -13.42
C GLY A 96 0.89 7.97 -13.99
N ASP A 97 1.18 6.75 -14.42
CA ASP A 97 0.16 5.81 -14.92
C ASP A 97 -0.63 5.19 -13.76
N MET A 98 -1.83 5.74 -13.53
CA MET A 98 -2.74 5.29 -12.46
C MET A 98 -3.26 3.86 -12.68
N ALA A 99 -3.39 3.41 -13.94
CA ALA A 99 -3.86 2.06 -14.23
C ALA A 99 -2.81 1.02 -13.81
N GLN A 100 -1.53 1.31 -14.03
CA GLN A 100 -0.44 0.47 -13.52
C GLN A 100 -0.33 0.51 -11.99
N GLY A 101 -0.53 1.68 -11.37
CA GLY A 101 -0.57 1.82 -9.91
C GLY A 101 -1.69 0.99 -9.27
N LEU A 102 -2.88 0.98 -9.88
CA LEU A 102 -4.03 0.20 -9.42
C LEU A 102 -3.79 -1.30 -9.52
N ILE A 103 -3.28 -1.79 -10.66
CA ILE A 103 -3.00 -3.23 -10.83
C ILE A 103 -1.90 -3.69 -9.89
N ASN A 104 -0.87 -2.87 -9.68
CA ASN A 104 0.18 -3.18 -8.72
C ASN A 104 -0.35 -3.26 -7.29
N THR A 105 -1.23 -2.34 -6.92
CA THR A 105 -1.92 -2.33 -5.62
C THR A 105 -2.84 -3.54 -5.44
N ALA A 106 -3.49 -4.00 -6.51
CA ALA A 106 -4.40 -5.15 -6.46
C ALA A 106 -3.67 -6.50 -6.37
N ILE A 107 -2.42 -6.56 -6.85
CA ILE A 107 -1.64 -7.81 -6.89
C ILE A 107 -0.68 -7.94 -5.71
N ASN A 108 -0.10 -6.84 -5.24
CA ASN A 108 0.88 -6.81 -4.15
C ASN A 108 0.22 -6.87 -2.77
#